data_AF-A0A3S3R497-F1
#
_entry.id   AF-A0A3S3R497-F1
#
_cell.length_a   1.000
_cell.length_b   1.000
_cell.length_c   1.000
_cell.angle_alpha   90.00
_cell.angle_beta   90.00
_cell.angle_gamma   90.00
#
_symmetry.space_group_name_H-M   'P 1'
#
loop_
_entity.id
_entity.type
_entity.pdbx_description
1 polymer ?
#
loop_
_entity_poly.entity_id
_entity_poly.type
_entity_poly.pdbx_seq_one_letter_code
_entity_poly.pdbx_strand_id
1 'polypeptide(L)'
;MSTSKLAIYRRKRGLSQEQLSALSGVSARTIQRIEKGTVEAHLATLKLLADCLDVDTELLLEEGPTAAPTQTAPQKSPTLTPLFHASALVGMFFPILNIIIPGVLWFLKKDESPEYDRQGKQVINFQLTMSFAFVPAIFLLVFYFPVGFPLAILVYFYTMVMCLINLFKSINQKAIYYPLAYPFLK
;
A
#
# COMPACT_ATOMS: atom_id res chain seq x y z
N MET A 1 6.38 -9.96 -27.32
CA MET A 1 7.61 -10.32 -26.59
C MET A 1 8.20 -9.05 -26.05
N SER A 2 8.15 -8.83 -24.73
CA SER A 2 8.75 -7.66 -24.09
C SER A 2 10.27 -7.74 -24.23
N THR A 3 10.88 -6.76 -24.89
CA THR A 3 12.34 -6.65 -25.01
C THR A 3 12.87 -5.78 -23.87
N SER A 4 13.60 -6.39 -22.93
CA SER A 4 14.33 -5.67 -21.86
C SER A 4 15.29 -4.61 -22.43
N LYS A 5 15.53 -3.50 -21.72
CA LYS A 5 16.52 -2.47 -22.11
C LYS A 5 17.91 -3.06 -22.30
N LEU A 6 18.29 -4.05 -21.50
CA LEU A 6 19.54 -4.81 -21.66
C LEU A 6 19.63 -5.44 -23.06
N ALA A 7 18.54 -6.07 -23.52
CA ALA A 7 18.48 -6.66 -24.86
C ALA A 7 18.57 -5.59 -25.95
N ILE A 8 17.98 -4.41 -25.73
CA ILE A 8 18.04 -3.29 -26.67
C ILE A 8 19.48 -2.78 -26.83
N TYR A 9 20.17 -2.48 -25.73
CA TYR A 9 21.54 -1.98 -25.77
C TYR A 9 22.54 -3.01 -26.29
N ARG A 10 22.38 -4.28 -25.90
CA ARG A 10 23.17 -5.38 -26.45
C ARG A 10 23.03 -5.47 -27.98
N ARG A 11 21.79 -5.39 -28.50
CA ARG A 11 21.52 -5.42 -29.94
C ARG A 11 22.02 -4.16 -30.65
N LYS A 12 21.95 -3.00 -30.01
CA LYS A 12 22.50 -1.74 -30.54
C LYS A 12 24.03 -1.82 -30.72
N ARG A 13 24.72 -2.56 -29.84
CA ARG A 13 26.16 -2.88 -29.96
C ARG A 13 26.44 -4.07 -30.89
N GLY A 14 25.42 -4.69 -31.50
CA GLY A 14 25.57 -5.84 -32.40
C GLY A 14 26.00 -7.14 -31.72
N LEU A 15 25.87 -7.24 -30.40
CA LEU A 15 26.37 -8.38 -29.63
C LEU A 15 25.31 -9.49 -29.50
N SER A 16 25.72 -10.76 -29.54
CA SER A 16 24.91 -11.91 -29.10
C SER A 16 24.93 -12.05 -27.56
N GLN A 17 24.05 -12.88 -26.99
CA GLN A 17 24.05 -13.14 -25.53
C GLN A 17 25.36 -13.81 -25.09
N GLU A 18 25.92 -14.68 -25.94
CA GLU A 18 27.19 -15.37 -25.75
C GLU A 18 28.38 -14.41 -25.84
N GLN A 19 28.34 -13.46 -26.78
CA GLN A 19 29.38 -12.45 -26.91
C GLN A 19 29.38 -11.48 -25.71
N LEU A 20 28.20 -11.04 -25.26
CA LEU A 20 28.10 -10.24 -24.04
C LEU A 20 28.54 -11.03 -22.80
N SER A 21 28.26 -12.33 -22.77
CA SER A 21 28.70 -13.22 -21.70
C SER A 21 30.23 -13.30 -21.62
N ALA A 22 30.90 -13.45 -22.76
CA ALA A 22 32.35 -13.49 -22.84
C ALA A 22 33.02 -12.18 -22.41
N LEU A 23 32.39 -11.03 -22.70
CA LEU A 23 32.92 -9.71 -22.37
C LEU A 23 32.71 -9.32 -20.90
N SER A 24 31.53 -9.63 -20.34
CA SER A 24 31.13 -9.21 -18.99
C SER A 24 31.47 -10.22 -17.89
N GLY A 25 31.85 -11.44 -18.25
CA GLY A 25 32.02 -12.56 -17.31
C GLY A 25 30.71 -13.09 -16.70
N VAL A 26 29.55 -12.54 -17.09
CA VAL A 26 28.23 -13.00 -16.66
C VAL A 26 27.78 -14.12 -17.58
N SER A 27 27.21 -15.22 -17.04
CA SER A 27 26.80 -16.35 -17.89
C SER A 27 25.70 -15.95 -18.90
N ALA A 28 25.76 -16.49 -20.13
CA ALA A 28 24.73 -16.27 -21.16
C ALA A 28 23.33 -16.67 -20.68
N ARG A 29 23.24 -17.69 -19.82
CA ARG A 29 21.99 -18.10 -19.16
C ARG A 29 21.46 -17.04 -18.20
N THR A 30 22.34 -16.40 -17.43
CA THR A 30 21.97 -15.28 -16.55
C THR A 30 21.50 -14.09 -17.37
N ILE A 31 22.25 -13.70 -18.42
CA ILE A 31 21.86 -12.63 -19.35
C ILE A 31 20.49 -12.91 -19.96
N GLN A 32 20.25 -14.13 -20.44
CA GLN A 32 18.97 -14.52 -21.01
C GLN A 32 17.82 -14.42 -20.00
N ARG A 33 18.04 -14.87 -18.76
CA ARG A 33 17.03 -14.81 -17.69
C ARG A 33 16.68 -13.37 -17.32
N ILE A 34 17.68 -12.48 -17.31
CA ILE A 34 17.50 -11.04 -17.09
C ILE A 34 16.75 -10.41 -18.27
N GLU A 35 17.14 -10.72 -19.51
CA GLU A 35 16.46 -10.20 -20.71
C GLU A 35 14.99 -10.65 -20.81
N LYS A 36 14.67 -11.85 -20.30
CA LYS A 36 13.31 -12.40 -20.22
C LYS A 36 12.52 -11.92 -18.99
N GLY A 37 13.12 -11.18 -18.06
CA GLY A 37 12.48 -10.71 -16.82
C GLY A 37 12.20 -11.82 -15.80
N THR A 38 12.86 -12.98 -15.92
CA THR A 38 12.68 -14.11 -14.99
C THR A 38 13.53 -14.00 -13.72
N VAL A 39 14.51 -13.09 -13.71
CA VAL A 39 15.41 -12.81 -12.58
C VAL A 39 15.81 -11.35 -12.64
N GLU A 40 15.70 -10.65 -11.51
CA GLU A 40 16.33 -9.34 -11.32
C GLU A 40 17.83 -9.50 -11.10
N ALA A 41 18.62 -8.75 -11.86
CA ALA A 41 20.07 -8.77 -11.75
C ALA A 41 20.52 -7.99 -10.50
N HIS A 42 21.46 -8.55 -9.76
CA HIS A 42 22.10 -7.82 -8.66
C HIS A 42 22.91 -6.63 -9.21
N LEU A 43 23.01 -5.53 -8.45
CA LEU A 43 23.69 -4.29 -8.86
C LEU A 43 25.12 -4.54 -9.39
N ALA A 44 25.86 -5.46 -8.76
CA ALA A 44 27.20 -5.85 -9.21
C ALA A 44 27.19 -6.46 -10.62
N THR A 45 26.19 -7.30 -10.94
CA THR A 45 26.02 -7.90 -12.27
C THR A 45 25.59 -6.87 -13.30
N LEU A 46 24.72 -5.92 -12.91
CA LEU A 46 24.30 -4.83 -13.77
C LEU A 46 25.45 -3.91 -14.13
N LYS A 47 26.31 -3.55 -13.16
CA LYS A 47 27.49 -2.73 -13.39
C LYS A 47 28.45 -3.38 -14.40
N LEU A 48 28.73 -4.68 -14.25
CA LEU A 48 29.56 -5.42 -15.21
C LEU A 48 28.97 -5.40 -16.63
N LEU A 49 27.65 -5.54 -16.77
CA LEU A 49 26.99 -5.48 -18.06
C LEU A 49 26.94 -4.05 -18.64
N ALA A 50 26.74 -3.05 -17.78
CA ALA A 50 26.72 -1.63 -18.12
C ALA A 50 28.09 -1.17 -18.64
N ASP A 51 29.17 -1.53 -17.92
CA ASP A 51 30.55 -1.23 -18.28
C ASP A 51 30.89 -1.82 -19.67
N CYS A 52 30.47 -3.06 -19.95
CA CYS A 52 30.71 -3.69 -21.27
C CYS A 52 29.89 -3.08 -22.41
N LEU A 53 28.68 -2.59 -22.10
CA LEU A 53 27.81 -1.95 -23.08
C LEU A 53 28.12 -0.45 -23.22
N ASP A 54 28.97 0.09 -22.35
CA ASP A 54 29.35 1.50 -22.24
C ASP A 54 28.08 2.36 -22.20
N VAL A 55 27.24 2.01 -21.22
CA VAL A 55 25.97 2.65 -20.86
C VAL A 55 25.95 2.86 -19.36
N ASP A 56 25.23 3.87 -18.90
CA ASP A 56 25.10 4.12 -17.48
C ASP A 56 24.31 3.00 -16.78
N THR A 57 24.70 2.63 -15.56
CA THR A 57 24.05 1.52 -14.83
C THR A 57 22.59 1.86 -14.53
N GLU A 58 22.30 3.13 -14.25
CA GLU A 58 20.98 3.71 -14.04
C GLU A 58 20.08 3.54 -15.28
N LEU A 59 20.64 3.62 -16.49
CA LEU A 59 19.87 3.43 -17.73
C LEU A 59 19.40 1.99 -17.93
N LEU A 60 20.10 1.00 -17.33
CA LEU A 60 19.70 -0.40 -17.32
C LEU A 60 18.76 -0.75 -16.16
N LEU A 61 18.76 0.06 -15.10
CA LEU A 61 17.86 -0.06 -13.94
C LEU A 61 16.46 0.48 -14.24
N GLU A 62 16.35 1.51 -15.07
CA GLU A 62 15.07 2.04 -15.49
C GLU A 62 14.38 1.07 -16.47
N GLU A 63 13.17 0.60 -16.19
CA GLU A 63 12.40 -0.21 -17.13
C GLU A 63 12.04 0.60 -18.40
N GLY A 64 12.13 -0.02 -19.58
CA GLY A 64 11.79 0.60 -20.87
C GLY A 64 10.29 0.58 -21.14
N PRO A 65 9.77 1.47 -22.00
CA PRO A 65 8.34 1.74 -22.09
C PRO A 65 7.57 0.64 -22.83
N THR A 66 6.36 0.37 -22.31
CA THR A 66 5.21 -0.33 -22.93
C THR A 66 4.98 -1.79 -22.53
N ALA A 67 4.41 -1.96 -21.33
CA ALA A 67 3.10 -2.57 -21.20
C ALA A 67 2.26 -1.69 -20.26
N ALA A 68 0.95 -1.64 -20.48
CA ALA A 68 -0.05 -0.78 -19.83
C ALA A 68 0.00 -0.78 -18.27
N PRO A 69 -0.62 0.21 -17.61
CA PRO A 69 -0.10 0.89 -16.43
C PRO A 69 0.02 -0.06 -15.22
N THR A 70 1.24 -0.52 -14.95
CA THR A 70 1.61 -0.89 -13.59
C THR A 70 2.43 0.26 -13.05
N GLN A 71 1.89 0.88 -12.01
CA GLN A 71 2.42 2.05 -11.35
C GLN A 71 3.76 1.69 -10.69
N THR A 72 4.87 1.90 -11.39
CA THR A 72 6.22 1.91 -10.84
C THR A 72 6.72 3.35 -10.71
N ALA A 73 5.93 4.21 -10.05
CA ALA A 73 6.53 5.19 -9.17
C ALA A 73 7.18 4.40 -8.01
N PRO A 74 8.23 4.88 -7.34
CA PRO A 74 8.72 4.21 -6.14
C PRO A 74 7.51 4.04 -5.23
N GLN A 75 7.06 2.80 -5.01
CA GLN A 75 6.06 2.52 -4.00
C GLN A 75 6.75 2.87 -2.69
N LYS A 76 6.61 4.15 -2.32
CA LYS A 76 6.83 4.64 -0.99
C LYS A 76 6.04 3.68 -0.14
N SER A 77 6.73 2.82 0.61
CA SER A 77 6.09 1.91 1.55
C SER A 77 5.06 2.76 2.29
N PRO A 78 3.79 2.33 2.37
CA PRO A 78 2.72 3.18 2.87
C PRO A 78 2.99 3.47 4.35
N THR A 79 3.83 4.46 4.63
CA THR A 79 4.37 4.75 5.97
C THR A 79 3.32 5.45 6.81
N LEU A 80 2.29 5.99 6.15
CA LEU A 80 1.21 6.76 6.75
C LEU A 80 -0.03 5.91 7.05
N THR A 81 -0.02 4.58 6.86
CA THR A 81 -1.16 3.72 7.21
C THR A 81 -1.57 3.82 8.69
N PRO A 82 -0.65 3.93 9.67
CA PRO A 82 -1.02 4.16 11.06
C PRO A 82 -1.83 5.44 11.28
N LEU A 83 -1.66 6.45 10.41
CA LEU A 83 -2.33 7.74 10.54
C LEU A 83 -3.85 7.63 10.37
N PHE A 84 -4.35 6.72 9.54
CA PHE A 84 -5.79 6.46 9.41
C PHE A 84 -6.39 6.00 10.75
N HIS A 85 -5.72 5.06 11.42
CA HIS A 85 -6.19 4.53 12.69
C HIS A 85 -6.00 5.52 13.85
N ALA A 86 -4.91 6.29 13.83
CA ALA A 86 -4.67 7.34 14.82
C ALA A 86 -5.68 8.48 14.68
N SER A 87 -6.02 8.88 13.45
CA SER A 87 -7.02 9.93 13.19
C SER A 87 -8.41 9.58 13.72
N ALA A 88 -8.76 8.28 13.66
CA ALA A 88 -9.97 7.73 14.23
C ALA A 88 -10.04 7.86 15.77
N LEU A 89 -8.91 7.91 16.48
CA LEU A 89 -8.88 8.14 17.93
C LEU A 89 -9.12 9.61 18.29
N VAL A 90 -8.69 10.55 17.44
CA VAL A 90 -8.95 12.00 17.64
C VAL A 90 -10.45 12.28 17.56
N GLY A 91 -11.13 11.66 16.61
CA GLY A 91 -12.58 11.80 16.45
C GLY A 91 -13.42 11.23 17.58
N MET A 92 -12.83 10.48 18.53
CA MET A 92 -13.56 9.95 19.68
C MET A 92 -14.11 11.04 20.61
N PHE A 93 -13.42 12.18 20.71
CA PHE A 93 -13.85 13.31 21.53
C PHE A 93 -14.85 14.22 20.82
N PHE A 94 -14.95 14.10 19.48
CA PHE A 94 -15.78 14.94 18.64
C PHE A 94 -16.49 14.05 17.60
N PRO A 95 -17.75 13.62 17.84
CA PRO A 95 -18.41 12.58 17.06
C PRO A 95 -18.39 12.79 15.54
N ILE A 96 -18.49 14.04 15.09
CA ILE A 96 -18.47 14.40 13.67
C ILE A 96 -17.07 14.22 13.07
N LEU A 97 -16.02 14.58 13.81
CA LEU A 97 -14.63 14.47 13.34
C LEU A 97 -14.19 13.01 13.18
N ASN A 98 -14.88 12.08 13.83
CA ASN A 98 -14.64 10.64 13.71
C ASN A 98 -14.76 10.10 12.29
N ILE A 99 -15.60 10.72 11.46
CA ILE A 99 -15.77 10.33 10.05
C ILE A 99 -15.00 11.29 9.14
N ILE A 100 -15.03 12.59 9.43
CA ILE A 100 -14.43 13.61 8.57
C ILE A 100 -12.91 13.44 8.47
N ILE A 101 -12.19 13.26 9.58
CA ILE A 101 -10.71 13.22 9.53
C ILE A 101 -10.22 11.99 8.75
N PRO A 102 -10.66 10.75 9.05
CA PRO A 102 -10.29 9.59 8.24
C PRO A 102 -10.76 9.71 6.78
N GLY A 103 -11.95 10.30 6.55
CA GLY A 103 -12.51 10.53 5.23
C GLY A 103 -11.67 11.45 4.36
N VAL A 104 -11.26 12.60 4.89
CA VAL A 104 -10.37 13.55 4.20
C VAL A 104 -9.01 12.91 3.95
N LEU A 105 -8.43 12.25 4.97
CA LEU A 105 -7.14 11.59 4.83
C LEU A 105 -7.18 10.52 3.74
N TRP A 106 -8.24 9.72 3.68
CA TRP A 106 -8.44 8.71 2.64
C TRP A 106 -8.59 9.35 1.27
N PHE A 107 -9.44 10.38 1.14
CA PHE A 107 -9.64 11.05 -0.14
C PHE A 107 -8.34 11.61 -0.73
N LEU A 108 -7.46 12.17 0.11
CA LEU A 108 -6.17 12.72 -0.31
C LEU A 108 -5.12 11.65 -0.65
N LYS A 109 -5.25 10.44 -0.11
CA LYS A 109 -4.21 9.39 -0.18
C LYS A 109 -4.60 8.15 -0.97
N LYS A 110 -5.88 7.97 -1.29
CA LYS A 110 -6.41 6.76 -1.94
C LYS A 110 -5.72 6.42 -3.25
N ASP A 111 -5.29 7.43 -4.01
CA ASP A 111 -4.67 7.24 -5.34
C ASP A 111 -3.16 6.99 -5.25
N GLU A 112 -2.54 7.15 -4.06
CA GLU A 112 -1.10 6.91 -3.86
C GLU A 112 -0.77 5.43 -3.64
N SER A 113 -1.71 4.63 -3.11
CA SER A 113 -1.49 3.20 -2.86
C SER A 113 -2.80 2.43 -2.73
N PRO A 114 -2.92 1.23 -3.32
CA PRO A 114 -4.05 0.33 -3.08
C PRO A 114 -4.28 0.03 -1.59
N GLU A 115 -3.21 0.06 -0.80
CA GLU A 115 -3.29 -0.20 0.64
C GLU A 115 -3.92 0.98 1.40
N TYR A 116 -3.65 2.23 0.97
CA TYR A 116 -4.31 3.41 1.53
C TYR A 116 -5.79 3.43 1.19
N ASP A 117 -6.16 3.05 -0.04
CA ASP A 117 -7.57 2.93 -0.41
C ASP A 117 -8.27 1.86 0.43
N ARG A 118 -7.66 0.67 0.52
CA ARG A 118 -8.20 -0.46 1.28
C ARG A 118 -8.36 -0.14 2.77
N GLN A 119 -7.30 0.31 3.44
CA GLN A 119 -7.33 0.60 4.87
C GLN A 119 -8.20 1.83 5.19
N GLY A 120 -8.14 2.87 4.35
CA GLY A 120 -8.96 4.06 4.51
C GLY A 120 -10.46 3.74 4.47
N LYS A 121 -10.90 2.97 3.46
CA LYS A 121 -12.29 2.47 3.38
C LYS A 121 -12.68 1.65 4.60
N GLN A 122 -11.82 0.75 5.07
CA GLN A 122 -12.09 -0.06 6.27
C GLN A 122 -12.33 0.80 7.52
N VAL A 123 -11.50 1.84 7.73
CA VAL A 123 -11.66 2.77 8.87
C VAL A 123 -12.96 3.56 8.73
N ILE A 124 -13.24 4.14 7.56
CA ILE A 124 -14.45 4.95 7.33
C ILE A 124 -15.71 4.09 7.51
N ASN A 125 -15.73 2.89 6.95
CA ASN A 125 -16.84 1.95 7.07
C ASN A 125 -17.12 1.59 8.55
N PHE A 126 -16.06 1.33 9.31
CA PHE A 126 -16.18 1.06 10.75
C PHE A 126 -16.74 2.28 11.50
N GLN A 127 -16.20 3.49 11.26
CA GLN A 127 -16.65 4.69 11.96
C GLN A 127 -18.08 5.08 11.62
N LEU A 128 -18.51 4.91 10.37
CA LEU A 128 -19.91 5.07 9.98
C LEU A 128 -20.79 4.07 10.72
N THR A 129 -20.39 2.79 10.75
CA THR A 129 -21.17 1.75 11.42
C THR A 129 -21.33 2.02 12.91
N MET A 130 -20.24 2.37 13.59
CA MET A 130 -20.27 2.71 15.02
C MET A 130 -21.07 3.99 15.30
N SER A 131 -20.99 4.99 14.41
CA SER A 131 -21.78 6.22 14.53
C SER A 131 -23.28 5.94 14.42
N PHE A 132 -23.70 5.07 13.48
CA PHE A 132 -25.09 4.63 13.40
C PHE A 132 -25.53 3.82 14.62
N ALA A 133 -24.65 2.96 15.16
CA ALA A 133 -24.93 2.21 16.40
C ALA A 133 -25.06 3.13 17.63
N PHE A 134 -24.41 4.29 17.62
CA PHE A 134 -24.48 5.26 18.71
C PHE A 134 -25.84 5.99 18.78
N VAL A 135 -26.55 6.15 17.66
CA VAL A 135 -27.85 6.83 17.60
C VAL A 135 -28.91 6.18 18.53
N PRO A 136 -29.22 4.87 18.42
CA PRO A 136 -30.14 4.23 19.35
C PRO A 136 -29.59 4.16 20.78
N ALA A 137 -28.26 4.08 20.96
CA ALA A 137 -27.65 4.10 22.28
C ALA A 137 -27.90 5.44 23.01
N ILE A 138 -27.76 6.56 22.31
CA ILE A 138 -28.05 7.90 22.84
C ILE A 138 -29.55 8.08 23.07
N PHE A 139 -30.40 7.62 22.14
CA PHE A 139 -31.85 7.66 22.34
C PHE A 139 -32.25 6.93 23.63
N LEU A 140 -31.78 5.69 23.81
CA LEU A 140 -32.04 4.93 25.03
C LEU A 140 -31.40 5.56 26.26
N LEU A 141 -30.24 6.22 26.14
CA LEU A 141 -29.60 6.91 27.27
C LEU A 141 -30.48 8.02 27.82
N VAL A 142 -31.12 8.78 26.92
CA VAL A 142 -32.00 9.90 27.27
C VAL A 142 -33.36 9.42 27.79
N PHE A 143 -33.97 8.44 27.13
CA PHE A 143 -35.35 8.01 27.43
C PHE A 143 -35.46 6.80 28.38
N TYR A 144 -34.41 5.98 28.48
CA TYR A 144 -34.39 4.78 29.33
C TYR A 144 -32.99 4.45 29.85
N PHE A 145 -32.53 5.29 30.78
CA PHE A 145 -31.15 5.31 31.29
C PHE A 145 -30.55 3.94 31.68
N PRO A 146 -31.27 3.02 32.38
CA PRO A 146 -30.69 1.74 32.81
C PRO A 146 -30.19 0.85 31.66
N VAL A 147 -30.71 1.01 30.45
CA VAL A 147 -30.26 0.29 29.26
C VAL A 147 -29.37 1.16 28.38
N GLY A 148 -29.72 2.44 28.22
CA GLY A 148 -28.96 3.34 27.37
C GLY A 148 -27.52 3.58 27.85
N PHE A 149 -27.32 3.74 29.16
CA PHE A 149 -25.99 3.94 29.74
C PHE A 149 -25.02 2.78 29.47
N PRO A 150 -25.33 1.52 29.81
CA PRO A 150 -24.42 0.41 29.51
C PRO A 150 -24.22 0.22 28.00
N LEU A 151 -25.26 0.44 27.18
CA LEU A 151 -25.14 0.33 25.72
C LEU A 151 -24.21 1.40 25.13
N ALA A 152 -24.34 2.66 25.56
CA ALA A 152 -23.48 3.74 25.10
C ALA A 152 -22.01 3.50 25.48
N ILE A 153 -21.76 3.05 26.72
CA ILE A 153 -20.42 2.64 27.17
C ILE A 153 -19.89 1.49 26.32
N LEU A 154 -20.69 0.46 26.06
CA LEU A 154 -20.28 -0.70 25.27
C LEU A 154 -19.85 -0.30 23.87
N VAL A 155 -20.66 0.49 23.15
CA VAL A 155 -20.33 0.93 21.78
C VAL A 155 -19.09 1.83 21.79
N TYR A 156 -18.97 2.75 22.76
CA TYR A 156 -17.82 3.64 22.87
C TYR A 156 -16.51 2.86 23.13
N PHE A 157 -16.49 1.99 24.14
CA PHE A 157 -15.31 1.19 24.48
C PHE A 157 -14.95 0.20 23.38
N TYR A 158 -15.94 -0.43 22.75
CA TYR A 158 -15.69 -1.32 21.61
C TYR A 158 -15.00 -0.57 20.46
N THR A 159 -15.51 0.63 20.11
CA THR A 159 -14.90 1.49 19.10
C THR A 159 -13.45 1.82 19.46
N MET A 160 -13.19 2.23 20.71
CA MET A 160 -11.85 2.55 21.21
C MET A 160 -10.88 1.38 21.09
N VAL A 161 -11.28 0.20 21.60
CA VAL A 161 -10.45 -1.01 21.59
C VAL A 161 -10.13 -1.41 20.16
N MET A 162 -11.11 -1.38 19.25
CA MET A 162 -10.89 -1.75 17.86
C MET A 162 -9.96 -0.77 17.13
N CYS A 163 -10.08 0.53 17.39
CA CYS A 163 -9.16 1.53 16.85
C CYS A 163 -7.73 1.33 17.37
N LEU A 164 -7.56 1.08 18.67
CA LEU A 164 -6.25 0.81 19.27
C LEU A 164 -5.61 -0.46 18.71
N ILE A 165 -6.34 -1.57 18.66
CA ILE A 165 -5.82 -2.84 18.11
C ILE A 165 -5.36 -2.65 16.67
N ASN A 166 -6.17 -2.00 15.83
CA ASN A 166 -5.84 -1.80 14.43
C ASN A 166 -4.73 -0.76 14.20
N LEU A 167 -4.61 0.24 15.08
CA LEU A 167 -3.46 1.15 15.10
C LEU A 167 -2.16 0.37 15.35
N PHE A 168 -2.11 -0.43 16.42
CA PHE A 168 -0.92 -1.24 16.72
C PHE A 168 -0.63 -2.28 15.64
N LYS A 169 -1.67 -2.91 15.06
CA LYS A 169 -1.49 -3.81 13.91
C LYS A 169 -0.90 -3.08 12.71
N SER A 170 -1.38 -1.88 12.41
CA SER A 170 -0.89 -1.03 11.31
C SER A 170 0.59 -0.66 11.50
N ILE A 171 0.97 -0.23 12.71
CA ILE A 171 2.36 0.07 13.07
C ILE A 171 3.27 -1.15 12.86
N ASN A 172 2.79 -2.35 13.23
CA ASN A 172 3.52 -3.60 13.10
C ASN A 172 3.36 -4.27 11.72
N GLN A 173 2.78 -3.58 10.73
CA GLN A 173 2.51 -4.11 9.38
C GLN A 173 1.75 -5.45 9.36
N LYS A 174 0.83 -5.64 10.31
CA LYS A 174 -0.05 -6.81 10.38
C LYS A 174 -1.39 -6.53 9.69
N ALA A 175 -2.05 -7.60 9.27
CA ALA A 175 -3.39 -7.52 8.68
C ALA A 175 -4.39 -6.81 9.61
N ILE A 176 -5.10 -5.84 9.04
CA ILE A 176 -6.07 -4.99 9.72
C ILE A 176 -7.48 -5.50 9.47
N TYR A 177 -8.29 -5.50 10.53
CA TYR A 177 -9.65 -5.98 10.46
C TYR A 177 -10.54 -5.27 11.47
N TYR A 178 -11.67 -4.76 11.00
CA TYR A 178 -12.73 -4.15 11.80
C TYR A 178 -13.96 -5.07 11.76
N PRO A 179 -14.17 -5.92 12.77
CA PRO A 179 -15.39 -6.71 12.87
C PRO A 179 -16.60 -5.77 12.96
N LEU A 180 -17.75 -6.26 12.50
CA LEU A 180 -19.02 -5.54 12.51
C LEU A 180 -19.06 -4.27 11.63
N ALA A 181 -18.00 -3.94 10.89
CA ALA A 181 -18.01 -2.82 9.93
C ALA A 181 -18.87 -3.18 8.71
N TYR A 182 -19.90 -2.37 8.45
CA TYR A 182 -20.69 -2.47 7.23
C TYR A 182 -19.97 -1.79 6.06
N PRO A 183 -19.82 -2.44 4.89
CA PRO A 183 -19.03 -1.93 3.78
C PRO A 183 -19.78 -0.90 2.93
N PHE A 184 -19.94 0.33 3.44
CA PHE A 184 -20.54 1.44 2.69
C PHE A 184 -19.70 1.82 1.46
N LEU A 185 -18.39 1.90 1.64
CA LEU A 185 -17.40 2.09 0.58
C LEU A 185 -16.84 0.73 0.16
N LYS A 186 -16.97 0.40 -1.13
CA LYS A 186 -16.49 -0.85 -1.76
C LYS A 186 -15.06 -0.71 -2.27
#